data_AF-A0A1F1U9N0-F1
#
_entry.id   AF-A0A1F1U9N0-F1
#
_cell.length_a   1.000
_cell.length_b   1.000
_cell.length_c   1.000
_cell.angle_alpha   90.00
_cell.angle_beta   90.00
_cell.angle_gamma   90.00
#
_symmetry.space_group_name_H-M   'P 1'
#
loop_
_entity.id
_entity.type
_entity.pdbx_description
1 polymer ?
#
loop_
_entity_poly.entity_id
_entity_poly.type
_entity_poly.pdbx_seq_one_letter_code
_entity_poly.pdbx_strand_id
1 'polypeptide(L)'
;MITSTPAQRAARSANGKKAAAVSIAAARERVAARLEDLEFLAAQGANRAEAARRAGFPSVPALERFLSRHRRLDLVAALPTEHQARRRGDYYRAAA
;
A
#
# COMPACT_ATOMS: atom_id res chain seq x y z
N MET A 1 18.97 -34.75 -26.98
CA MET A 1 17.70 -33.98 -26.98
C MET A 1 16.83 -34.53 -25.86
N ILE A 2 16.60 -33.77 -24.79
CA ILE A 2 15.85 -34.24 -23.61
C ILE A 2 14.37 -33.91 -23.82
N THR A 3 13.58 -34.87 -24.28
CA THR A 3 12.13 -34.74 -24.43
C THR A 3 11.46 -34.92 -23.07
N SER A 4 11.09 -33.81 -22.41
CA SER A 4 10.32 -33.88 -21.17
C SER A 4 8.96 -34.56 -21.42
N THR A 5 8.70 -35.62 -20.68
CA THR A 5 7.45 -36.39 -20.74
C THR A 5 6.24 -35.54 -20.33
N PRO A 6 5.03 -35.87 -20.81
CA PRO A 6 3.80 -35.12 -20.49
C PRO A 6 3.58 -34.93 -18.98
N ALA A 7 3.94 -35.95 -18.18
CA ALA A 7 3.87 -35.91 -16.72
C ALA A 7 4.80 -34.85 -16.09
N GLN A 8 6.02 -34.68 -16.62
CA GLN A 8 6.95 -33.64 -16.14
C GLN A 8 6.47 -32.22 -16.48
N ARG A 9 5.79 -32.03 -17.62
CA ARG A 9 5.16 -30.74 -17.97
C ARG A 9 4.00 -30.39 -17.05
N ALA A 10 3.14 -31.37 -16.73
CA ALA A 10 2.02 -31.17 -15.82
C ALA A 10 2.49 -30.81 -14.40
N ALA A 11 3.52 -31.51 -13.88
CA ALA A 11 4.10 -31.22 -12.58
C ALA A 11 4.70 -29.80 -12.49
N ARG A 12 5.40 -29.34 -13.55
CA ARG A 12 5.97 -27.98 -13.61
C ARG A 12 4.89 -26.89 -13.64
N SER A 13 3.79 -27.13 -14.38
CA SER A 13 2.64 -26.21 -14.41
C SER A 13 1.92 -26.13 -13.05
N ALA A 14 1.72 -27.27 -12.37
CA ALA A 14 1.11 -27.32 -11.05
C ALA A 14 1.97 -26.63 -9.98
N ASN A 15 3.30 -26.82 -10.01
CA ASN A 15 4.22 -26.13 -9.10
C ASN A 15 4.26 -24.61 -9.38
N GLY A 16 4.22 -24.19 -10.65
CA GLY A 16 4.12 -22.77 -11.00
C GLY A 16 2.83 -22.12 -10.49
N LYS A 17 1.70 -22.84 -10.55
CA LYS A 17 0.41 -22.37 -10.00
C LYS A 17 0.43 -22.27 -8.47
N LYS A 18 1.02 -23.24 -7.76
CA LYS A 18 1.18 -23.18 -6.30
C LYS A 18 2.11 -22.04 -5.87
N ALA A 19 3.25 -21.85 -6.55
CA ALA A 19 4.17 -20.75 -6.28
C ALA A 19 3.49 -19.39 -6.50
N ALA A 20 2.74 -19.22 -7.61
CA ALA A 20 1.98 -18.00 -7.87
C ALA A 20 0.92 -17.73 -6.80
N ALA A 21 0.20 -18.75 -6.33
CA ALA A 21 -0.80 -18.61 -5.28
C ALA A 21 -0.17 -18.16 -3.94
N VAL A 22 0.98 -18.73 -3.56
CA VAL A 22 1.74 -18.32 -2.36
C VAL A 22 2.26 -16.88 -2.51
N SER A 23 2.77 -16.51 -3.69
CA SER A 23 3.20 -15.13 -3.96
C SER A 23 2.05 -14.13 -3.89
N ILE A 24 0.84 -14.50 -4.35
CA ILE A 24 -0.36 -13.67 -4.24
C ILE A 24 -0.81 -13.53 -2.79
N ALA A 25 -0.77 -14.61 -2.01
CA ALA A 25 -1.11 -14.57 -0.57
C ALA A 25 -0.15 -13.65 0.20
N ALA A 26 1.16 -13.80 0.00
CA ALA A 26 2.17 -12.93 0.62
C ALA A 26 2.05 -11.47 0.16
N ALA A 27 1.67 -11.23 -1.10
CA ALA A 27 1.40 -9.88 -1.59
C ALA A 27 0.17 -9.26 -0.92
N ARG A 28 -0.89 -10.05 -0.65
CA ARG A 28 -2.09 -9.61 0.05
C ARG A 28 -1.83 -9.28 1.51
N GLU A 29 -1.04 -10.10 2.21
CA GLU A 29 -0.62 -9.81 3.59
C GLU A 29 0.16 -8.49 3.68
N ARG A 30 1.10 -8.27 2.76
CA ARG A 30 1.85 -7.00 2.71
C ARG A 30 0.94 -5.80 2.42
N VAL A 31 -0.11 -5.97 1.63
CA VAL A 31 -1.10 -4.91 1.38
C VAL A 31 -1.89 -4.60 2.65
N ALA A 32 -2.34 -5.61 3.39
CA ALA A 32 -3.08 -5.43 4.63
C ALA A 32 -2.23 -4.69 5.68
N ALA A 33 -1.01 -5.17 5.94
CA ALA A 33 -0.08 -4.51 6.87
C ALA A 33 0.22 -3.07 6.47
N ARG A 34 0.33 -2.79 5.16
CA ARG A 34 0.57 -1.43 4.66
C ARG A 34 -0.65 -0.51 4.80
N LEU A 35 -1.86 -1.06 4.76
CA LEU A 35 -3.08 -0.30 5.03
C LEU A 35 -3.22 0.01 6.53
N GLU A 36 -2.93 -0.95 7.40
CA GLU A 36 -2.92 -0.74 8.86
C GLU A 36 -1.90 0.34 9.28
N ASP A 37 -0.71 0.33 8.68
CA ASP A 37 0.28 1.40 8.90
C ASP A 37 -0.25 2.77 8.48
N LEU A 38 -0.91 2.86 7.32
CA LEU A 38 -1.51 4.10 6.84
C LEU A 38 -2.68 4.57 7.72
N GLU A 39 -3.47 3.65 8.27
CA GLU A 39 -4.52 3.95 9.27
C GLU A 39 -3.91 4.54 10.54
N PHE A 40 -2.84 3.94 11.04
CA PHE A 40 -2.12 4.42 12.21
C PHE A 40 -1.48 5.80 11.98
N LEU A 41 -0.92 6.03 10.80
CA LEU A 41 -0.37 7.33 10.41
C LEU A 41 -1.46 8.40 10.27
N ALA A 42 -2.61 8.05 9.69
CA ALA A 42 -3.78 8.93 9.63
C ALA A 42 -4.27 9.30 11.04
N ALA A 43 -4.35 8.33 11.97
CA ALA A 43 -4.73 8.57 13.36
C ALA A 43 -3.75 9.50 14.10
N GLN A 44 -2.45 9.43 13.78
CA GLN A 44 -1.44 10.34 14.30
C GLN A 44 -1.46 11.74 13.65
N GLY A 45 -2.34 11.98 12.67
CA GLY A 45 -2.42 13.26 11.96
C GLY A 45 -1.28 13.46 10.96
N ALA A 46 -0.63 12.38 10.50
CA ALA A 46 0.37 12.47 9.45
C ALA A 46 -0.24 13.04 8.16
N ASN A 47 0.52 13.87 7.46
CA ASN A 47 0.10 14.38 6.15
C ASN A 47 0.36 13.34 5.04
N ARG A 48 -0.23 13.55 3.86
CA ARG A 48 -0.07 12.62 2.72
C ARG A 48 1.38 12.40 2.29
N ALA A 49 2.24 13.42 2.36
CA ALA A 49 3.63 13.31 1.98
C ALA A 49 4.42 12.42 2.96
N GLU A 50 4.17 12.61 4.25
CA GLU A 50 4.78 11.81 5.31
C GLU A 50 4.26 10.36 5.31
N ALA A 51 2.96 10.17 5.11
CA ALA A 51 2.36 8.84 4.94
C ALA A 51 2.94 8.11 3.73
N ALA A 52 3.10 8.78 2.59
CA ALA A 52 3.75 8.21 1.41
C ALA A 52 5.20 7.82 1.70
N ARG A 53 5.96 8.67 2.40
CA ARG A 53 7.37 8.41 2.71
C ARG A 53 7.54 7.23 3.68
N ARG A 54 6.76 7.19 4.77
CA ARG A 54 6.83 6.14 5.80
C ARG A 54 6.36 4.79 5.26
N ALA A 55 5.27 4.78 4.50
CA ALA A 55 4.79 3.57 3.86
C ALA A 55 5.63 3.17 2.63
N GLY A 56 6.70 3.90 2.27
CA GLY A 56 7.64 3.55 1.19
C GLY A 56 7.10 3.71 -0.22
N PHE A 57 6.17 4.64 -0.44
CA PHE A 57 5.71 5.02 -1.77
C PHE A 57 6.67 6.02 -2.41
N PRO A 58 6.90 5.92 -3.74
CA PRO A 58 7.81 6.84 -4.44
C PRO A 58 7.25 8.26 -4.54
N SER A 59 5.93 8.43 -4.42
CA SER A 59 5.25 9.72 -4.50
C SER A 59 3.85 9.67 -3.90
N VAL A 60 3.29 10.84 -3.55
CA VAL A 60 1.90 10.96 -3.06
C VAL A 60 0.88 10.45 -4.08
N PRO A 61 0.99 10.75 -5.39
CA PRO A 61 0.08 10.16 -6.39
C PRO A 61 0.13 8.63 -6.45
N ALA A 62 1.29 8.02 -6.16
CA ALA A 62 1.41 6.56 -6.10
C ALA A 62 0.64 5.98 -4.90
N LEU A 63 0.70 6.66 -3.74
CA LEU A 63 -0.12 6.34 -2.56
C LEU A 63 -1.62 6.49 -2.87
N GLU A 64 -2.04 7.60 -3.48
CA GLU A 64 -3.45 7.84 -3.80
C GLU A 64 -4.00 6.82 -4.80
N ARG A 65 -3.22 6.46 -5.82
CA ARG A 65 -3.58 5.38 -6.76
C ARG A 65 -3.69 4.02 -6.05
N PHE A 66 -2.80 3.74 -5.10
CA PHE A 66 -2.87 2.52 -4.29
C PHE A 66 -4.15 2.48 -3.45
N LEU A 67 -4.43 3.56 -2.71
CA LEU A 67 -5.64 3.67 -1.88
C LEU A 67 -6.92 3.58 -2.72
N SER A 68 -6.96 4.25 -3.87
CA SER A 68 -8.08 4.19 -4.82
C SER A 68 -8.31 2.76 -5.34
N ARG A 69 -7.23 2.05 -5.72
CA ARG A 69 -7.30 0.64 -6.16
C ARG A 69 -7.87 -0.27 -5.08
N HIS A 70 -7.57 0.02 -3.80
CA HIS A 70 -8.06 -0.74 -2.65
C HIS A 70 -9.37 -0.19 -2.06
N ARG A 71 -10.03 0.77 -2.74
CA ARG A 71 -11.28 1.44 -2.31
C ARG A 71 -11.20 2.11 -0.93
N ARG A 72 -9.99 2.49 -0.50
CA ARG A 72 -9.72 3.19 0.77
C ARG A 72 -9.69 4.70 0.59
N LEU A 73 -10.76 5.27 0.05
CA LEU A 73 -10.89 6.71 -0.15
C LEU A 73 -11.08 7.48 1.16
N ASP A 74 -11.53 6.79 2.21
CA ASP A 74 -11.59 7.27 3.59
C ASP A 74 -10.20 7.74 4.07
N LEU A 75 -9.15 6.96 3.79
CA LEU A 75 -7.78 7.30 4.15
C LEU A 75 -7.23 8.49 3.36
N VAL A 76 -7.63 8.62 2.09
CA VAL A 76 -7.25 9.78 1.27
C VAL A 76 -7.85 11.06 1.87
N ALA A 77 -9.10 11.00 2.34
CA ALA A 77 -9.76 12.13 2.99
C ALA A 77 -9.18 12.41 4.40
N ALA A 78 -8.84 11.36 5.15
CA ALA A 78 -8.28 11.47 6.51
C ALA A 78 -6.85 12.04 6.53
N LEU A 79 -6.05 11.77 5.49
CA LEU A 79 -4.69 12.31 5.35
C LEU A 79 -4.74 13.71 4.71
N PRO A 80 -4.44 14.79 5.46
CA PRO A 80 -4.43 16.14 4.92
C PRO A 80 -3.29 16.33 3.92
N THR A 81 -3.51 17.22 2.95
CA THR A 81 -2.41 17.69 2.09
C THR A 81 -1.42 18.53 2.92
N GLU A 82 -0.17 18.63 2.47
CA GLU A 82 0.86 19.40 3.18
C GLU A 82 0.44 20.86 3.44
N HIS A 83 -0.26 21.47 2.47
CA HIS A 83 -0.80 22.82 2.62
C HIS A 83 -1.89 22.90 3.70
N GLN A 84 -2.77 21.90 3.79
CA GLN A 84 -3.79 21.84 4.84
C GLN A 84 -3.18 21.56 6.21
N ALA A 85 -2.18 20.67 6.28
CA ALA A 85 -1.46 20.38 7.52
C ALA A 85 -0.73 21.62 8.06
N ARG A 86 -0.07 22.39 7.18
CA ARG A 86 0.53 23.69 7.53
C ARG A 86 -0.50 24.67 8.07
N ARG A 87 -1.61 24.90 7.34
CA ARG A 87 -2.68 25.79 7.83
C ARG A 87 -3.24 25.37 9.18
N ARG A 88 -3.38 24.06 9.44
CA ARG A 88 -3.82 23.53 10.74
C ARG A 88 -2.81 23.82 11.84
N GLY A 89 -1.52 23.64 11.56
CA GLY A 89 -0.43 23.96 12.49
C GLY A 89 -0.36 25.45 12.81
N ASP A 90 -0.52 26.32 11.80
CA ASP A 90 -0.57 27.77 12.00
C ASP A 90 -1.78 28.20 12.82
N TYR A 91 -2.95 27.57 12.62
CA TYR A 91 -4.15 27.84 13.42
C TYR A 91 -3.97 27.50 14.90
N TYR A 92 -3.35 26.35 15.21
CA TYR A 92 -3.06 25.96 16.59
C TYR A 92 -1.93 26.77 17.22
N ARG A 93 -0.97 27.27 16.41
CA ARG A 93 0.12 28.13 16.88
C ARG A 93 -0.31 29.57 17.13
N ALA A 94 -1.29 30.08 16.38
CA ALA A 94 -1.86 31.41 16.58
C ALA A 94 -2.89 31.48 17.72
N ALA A 95 -3.34 30.33 18.22
CA ALA A 95 -4.27 30.21 19.34
C ALA A 95 -3.59 29.92 20.69
N ALA A 96 -2.25 29.91 20.73
CA ALA A 96 -1.41 29.72 21.92
C ALA A 96 -0.76 31.05 22.31
#